data_AF-A0A6J4KBL2-F1
#
_entry.id   AF-A0A6J4KBL2-F1
#
_cell.length_a   1.000
_cell.length_b   1.000
_cell.length_c   1.000
_cell.angle_alpha   90.00
_cell.angle_beta   90.00
_cell.angle_gamma   90.00
#
_symmetry.space_group_name_H-M   'P 1'
#
loop_
_entity.id
_entity.type
_entity.pdbx_description
1 polymer ?
#
loop_
_entity_poly.entity_id
_entity_poly.type
_entity_poly.pdbx_seq_one_letter_code
_entity_poly.pdbx_strand_id
1 'polypeptide(L)'
;MPAKTAPSSRAAKNAAAAAAAPPSRPKLLLIDGHSVAYRAFFALPVENFSTRTGQHTNGVFGFTSMLINVLRDEAPTHVGVAFDV
;
A
#
# COMPACT_ATOMS: atom_id res chain seq x y z
N MET A 1 -28.72 44.08 -30.09
CA MET A 1 -27.77 43.19 -29.40
C MET A 1 -28.48 41.85 -29.18
N PRO A 2 -27.93 40.71 -29.66
CA PRO A 2 -26.86 40.06 -28.91
C PRO A 2 -25.73 39.45 -29.76
N ALA A 3 -24.53 39.45 -29.18
CA ALA A 3 -23.32 38.85 -29.71
C ALA A 3 -23.40 37.31 -29.64
N LYS A 4 -23.03 36.65 -30.74
CA LYS A 4 -22.82 35.21 -30.85
C LYS A 4 -21.53 34.84 -30.12
N THR A 5 -21.62 34.20 -28.96
CA THR A 5 -20.48 33.68 -28.21
C THR A 5 -19.95 32.40 -28.87
N ALA A 6 -18.70 32.45 -29.32
CA ALA A 6 -17.96 31.27 -29.79
C ALA A 6 -17.63 30.34 -28.60
N PRO A 7 -17.63 29.01 -28.76
CA PRO A 7 -17.26 28.09 -27.70
C PRO A 7 -15.78 28.25 -27.33
N SER A 8 -15.52 28.37 -26.04
CA SER A 8 -14.20 28.64 -25.46
C SER A 8 -13.20 27.51 -25.73
N SER A 9 -12.09 27.87 -26.38
CA SER A 9 -10.85 27.08 -26.62
C SER A 9 -10.28 26.38 -25.38
N ARG A 10 -10.75 26.74 -24.18
CA ARG A 10 -10.35 26.12 -22.91
C ARG A 10 -10.92 24.70 -22.72
N ALA A 11 -12.05 24.37 -23.33
CA ALA A 11 -12.66 23.04 -23.22
C ALA A 11 -11.84 21.97 -23.98
N ALA A 12 -11.33 22.29 -25.17
CA ALA A 12 -10.49 21.40 -25.95
C ALA A 12 -9.11 21.16 -25.28
N LYS A 13 -8.57 22.17 -24.60
CA LYS A 13 -7.28 22.08 -23.91
C LYS A 13 -7.32 21.15 -22.68
N ASN A 14 -8.45 21.09 -21.99
CA ASN A 14 -8.63 20.21 -20.83
C ASN A 14 -8.82 18.74 -21.22
N ALA A 15 -9.41 18.46 -22.38
CA ALA A 15 -9.56 17.08 -22.88
C ALA A 15 -8.20 16.47 -23.31
N ALA A 16 -7.30 17.27 -23.87
CA ALA A 16 -5.97 16.82 -24.28
C ALA A 16 -5.02 16.54 -23.10
N ALA A 17 -5.20 17.23 -21.96
CA ALA A 17 -4.38 17.03 -20.76
C ALA A 17 -4.72 15.74 -19.99
N ALA A 18 -5.93 15.19 -20.19
CA ALA A 18 -6.35 13.93 -19.55
C ALA A 18 -5.75 12.68 -20.22
N ALA A 19 -5.20 12.81 -21.44
CA ALA A 19 -4.73 11.68 -22.24
C ALA A 19 -3.25 11.31 -22.03
N ALA A 20 -2.52 12.03 -21.16
CA ALA A 20 -1.07 11.88 -21.00
C ALA A 20 -0.64 11.57 -19.56
N ALA A 21 -1.47 10.86 -18.78
CA ALA A 21 -0.96 10.19 -17.59
C ALA A 21 -0.09 9.01 -18.06
N PRO A 22 1.20 8.91 -17.68
CA PRO A 22 2.01 7.74 -18.02
C PRO A 22 1.32 6.49 -17.47
N PRO A 23 1.39 5.34 -18.18
CA PRO A 23 0.82 4.10 -17.65
C PRO A 23 1.44 3.84 -16.28
N SER A 24 0.61 3.66 -15.25
CA SER A 24 1.04 3.29 -13.92
C SER A 24 1.88 2.02 -14.03
N ARG A 25 3.21 2.15 -13.87
CA ARG A 25 4.10 1.00 -13.96
C ARG A 25 3.68 0.00 -12.86
N PRO A 26 3.52 -1.29 -13.19
CA PRO A 26 3.20 -2.30 -12.19
C PRO A 26 4.24 -2.26 -11.05
N LYS A 27 3.78 -2.14 -9.81
CA LYS A 27 4.63 -2.16 -8.61
C LYS A 27 4.57 -3.54 -7.96
N LEU A 28 5.73 -4.14 -7.75
CA LEU A 28 5.90 -5.41 -7.03
C LEU A 28 6.48 -5.13 -5.65
N LEU A 29 5.79 -5.57 -4.61
CA LEU A 29 6.26 -5.56 -3.24
C LEU A 29 6.83 -6.94 -2.89
N LEU A 30 8.12 -7.01 -2.56
CA LEU A 30 8.78 -8.23 -2.07
C LEU A 30 9.14 -8.07 -0.60
N ILE A 31 8.81 -9.08 0.19
CA ILE A 31 9.00 -9.09 1.64
C ILE A 31 9.82 -10.32 2.02
N ASP A 32 10.86 -10.10 2.83
CA ASP A 32 11.53 -11.16 3.57
C ASP A 32 10.74 -11.44 4.85
N GLY A 33 10.02 -12.57 4.86
CA GLY A 33 9.15 -12.98 5.95
C GLY A 33 9.91 -13.30 7.23
N HIS A 34 11.11 -13.88 7.15
CA HIS A 34 11.87 -14.28 8.33
C HIS A 34 12.38 -13.06 9.10
N SER A 35 13.03 -12.12 8.39
CA SER A 35 13.57 -10.92 9.04
C SER A 35 12.47 -9.96 9.52
N VAL A 36 11.37 -9.82 8.78
CA VAL A 36 10.24 -8.96 9.19
C VAL A 36 9.48 -9.57 10.37
N ALA A 37 9.28 -10.90 10.40
CA ALA A 37 8.67 -11.57 11.55
C ALA A 37 9.56 -11.45 12.81
N TYR A 38 10.88 -11.58 12.68
CA TYR A 38 11.81 -11.37 13.79
C TYR A 38 11.69 -9.94 14.34
N ARG A 39 11.73 -8.93 13.45
CA ARG A 39 11.54 -7.53 13.87
C ARG A 39 10.18 -7.30 14.53
N ALA A 40 9.11 -7.89 14.01
CA ALA A 40 7.78 -7.79 14.59
C ALA A 40 7.71 -8.35 16.01
N PHE A 41 8.36 -9.50 16.24
CA PHE A 41 8.37 -10.19 17.52
C PHE A 41 9.07 -9.36 18.61
N PHE A 42 10.21 -8.75 18.32
CA PHE A 42 10.97 -7.97 19.30
C PHE A 42 10.52 -6.51 19.45
N ALA A 43 9.71 -5.99 18.53
CA ALA A 43 9.23 -4.61 18.58
C ALA A 43 8.04 -4.39 19.54
N LEU A 44 7.29 -5.44 19.88
CA LEU A 44 6.07 -5.34 20.67
C LEU A 44 6.20 -6.09 22.02
N PRO A 45 5.74 -5.50 23.15
CA PRO A 45 5.77 -6.16 24.45
C PRO A 45 4.92 -7.44 24.43
N VAL A 46 5.52 -8.57 24.82
CA VAL A 46 4.85 -9.89 24.86
C VAL A 46 3.72 -9.96 25.89
N GLU A 47 3.76 -9.12 26.93
CA GLU A 47 2.80 -9.18 28.03
C GLU A 47 1.37 -8.77 27.61
N ASN A 48 1.25 -7.96 26.54
CA ASN A 48 -0.05 -7.45 26.07
C ASN A 48 -0.64 -8.24 24.90
N PHE A 49 0.12 -9.18 24.32
CA PHE A 49 -0.28 -9.93 23.13
C PHE A 49 -0.17 -11.43 23.37
N SER A 50 -1.10 -11.93 24.18
CA SER A 50 -1.27 -13.35 24.43
C SER A 50 -2.73 -13.75 24.25
N THR A 51 -2.96 -14.91 23.65
CA THR A 51 -4.31 -15.51 23.57
C THR A 51 -4.81 -15.90 24.94
N ARG A 52 -6.10 -16.23 25.05
CA ARG A 52 -6.69 -16.76 26.30
C ARG A 52 -6.02 -18.05 26.80
N THR A 53 -5.29 -18.76 25.93
CA THR A 53 -4.53 -19.98 26.27
C THR A 53 -3.06 -19.69 26.55
N GLY A 54 -2.63 -18.42 26.60
CA GLY A 54 -1.25 -18.00 26.89
C GLY A 54 -0.30 -18.02 25.69
N GLN A 55 -0.77 -18.39 24.49
CA GLN A 55 0.07 -18.34 23.28
C GLN A 55 0.37 -16.89 22.89
N HIS A 56 1.64 -16.53 22.77
CA HIS A 56 2.08 -15.21 22.32
C HIS A 56 1.73 -14.96 20.85
N THR A 57 1.16 -13.79 20.56
CA THR A 57 0.71 -13.36 19.22
C THR A 57 1.34 -12.04 18.76
N ASN A 58 2.24 -11.47 19.55
CA ASN A 58 2.97 -10.23 19.26
C ASN A 58 3.62 -10.22 17.87
N GLY A 59 4.33 -11.30 17.51
CA GLY A 59 5.01 -11.39 16.21
C GLY A 59 4.04 -11.36 15.03
N VAL A 60 2.92 -12.09 15.13
CA VAL A 60 1.89 -12.13 14.08
C VAL A 60 1.17 -10.79 13.97
N PHE A 61 0.86 -10.15 15.11
CA PHE A 61 0.21 -8.84 15.13
C PHE A 61 1.11 -7.75 14.54
N GLY A 62 2.39 -7.72 14.93
CA GLY A 62 3.36 -6.76 14.42
C GLY A 62 3.62 -6.93 12.92
N PHE A 63 3.81 -8.18 12.46
CA PHE A 63 4.03 -8.48 11.04
C PHE A 63 2.83 -8.03 10.20
N THR A 64 1.62 -8.40 10.63
CA THR A 64 0.39 -8.07 9.91
C THR A 64 0.14 -6.56 9.86
N SER A 65 0.40 -5.85 10.96
CA SER A 65 0.25 -4.40 11.03
C SER A 65 1.22 -3.68 10.08
N MET A 66 2.49 -4.12 10.05
CA MET A 66 3.48 -3.59 9.11
C MET A 66 3.09 -3.84 7.65
N LEU A 67 2.62 -5.05 7.35
CA LEU A 67 2.14 -5.40 6.01
C LEU A 67 0.97 -4.52 5.57
N ILE A 68 -0.05 -4.36 6.42
CA ILE A 68 -1.23 -3.53 6.10
C ILE A 68 -0.84 -2.08 5.81
N ASN A 69 0.09 -1.51 6.59
CA ASN A 69 0.56 -0.14 6.39
C ASN A 69 1.24 0.02 5.03
N VAL A 70 2.16 -0.88 4.68
CA VAL A 70 2.86 -0.82 3.38
C VAL A 70 1.89 -1.03 2.22
N LEU A 71 0.93 -1.94 2.32
CA LEU A 71 -0.08 -2.14 1.27
C LEU A 71 -0.94 -0.89 1.05
N ARG A 72 -1.28 -0.18 2.13
CA ARG A 72 -2.05 1.06 2.06
C ARG A 72 -1.26 2.20 1.44
N ASP A 73 0.00 2.36 1.87
CA ASP A 73 0.81 3.51 1.49
C ASP A 73 1.37 3.35 0.06
N GLU A 74 1.77 2.13 -0.30
CA GLU A 74 2.37 1.85 -1.60
C GLU A 74 1.37 1.40 -2.66
N ALA A 75 0.18 0.89 -2.30
CA ALA A 75 -0.79 0.37 -3.27
C ALA A 75 -0.14 -0.48 -4.40
N PRO A 76 0.62 -1.54 -4.05
CA PRO A 76 1.30 -2.34 -5.05
C PRO A 76 0.32 -3.17 -5.88
N THR A 77 0.73 -3.51 -7.09
CA THR A 77 -0.05 -4.39 -7.99
C THR A 77 0.18 -5.88 -7.70
N HIS A 78 1.35 -6.22 -7.16
CA HIS A 78 1.77 -7.60 -6.88
C HIS A 78 2.49 -7.62 -5.54
N VAL A 79 2.34 -8.73 -4.80
CA VAL A 79 2.98 -8.92 -3.49
C VAL A 79 3.56 -10.33 -3.44
N GLY A 80 4.80 -10.47 -2.98
CA GLY A 80 5.46 -11.74 -2.71
C GLY A 80 6.14 -11.72 -1.35
N VAL A 81 5.98 -12.80 -0.58
CA VAL A 81 6.65 -12.97 0.72
C VAL A 81 7.48 -14.25 0.66
N ALA A 82 8.77 -14.14 0.93
CA ALA A 82 9.68 -15.28 1.01
C ALA A 82 9.84 -15.71 2.48
N PHE A 83 9.83 -17.02 2.72
CA PHE A 83 10.12 -17.60 4.02
C PHE A 83 11.21 -18.64 3.85
N ASP A 84 12.20 -18.62 4.73
CA ASP A 84 13.15 -19.72 4.86
C ASP A 84 12.44 -20.93 5.50
N VAL A 85 12.79 -22.14 5.03
CA VAL A 85 12.28 -23.44 5.52
C VAL A 85 13.33 -24.22 6.28
#